data_AF-A0A0G1MR94-F1
#
_entry.id   AF-A0A0G1MR94-F1
#
_cell.length_a   1.000
_cell.length_b   1.000
_cell.length_c   1.000
_cell.angle_alpha   90.00
_cell.angle_beta   90.00
_cell.angle_gamma   90.00
#
_symmetry.space_group_name_H-M   'P 1'
#
loop_
_entity.id
_entity.type
_entity.pdbx_description
1 polymer ?
#
loop_
_entity_poly.entity_id
_entity_poly.type
_entity_poly.pdbx_seq_one_letter_code
_entity_poly.pdbx_strand_id
1 'polypeptide(L)'
;MIGLYLKHESAEQALVVPSVTMLSSKNVEHENEDAKVLRKTDSYLREAVEHDSAFYRLTLTGLPPAFIGNRSDINTFCERDTEEWLIGSNTRFGLILLDPRLYKNTAEKHGLIPQTGHLFSEDTYSRTIKHEVGHVYFGALLGTDSRRPFLRWLNEGTQY
;
A
#
# COMPACT_ATOMS: atom_id res chain seq x y z
N MET A 1 -5.97 14.29 -17.81
CA MET A 1 -4.71 15.05 -17.77
C MET A 1 -4.30 15.13 -16.31
N ILE A 2 -3.41 14.25 -15.86
CA ILE A 2 -2.94 14.21 -14.47
C ILE A 2 -1.64 14.99 -14.45
N GLY A 3 -1.63 16.14 -13.77
CA GLY A 3 -0.43 16.95 -13.59
C GLY A 3 0.49 16.30 -12.56
N LEU A 4 1.55 15.64 -13.02
CA LEU A 4 2.69 15.26 -12.19
C LEU A 4 3.56 16.51 -11.96
N TYR A 5 3.45 17.09 -10.77
CA TYR A 5 4.29 18.22 -10.35
C TYR A 5 5.65 17.70 -9.90
N LEU A 6 6.59 17.60 -10.84
CA LEU A 6 8.01 17.45 -10.54
C LEU A 6 8.57 18.84 -10.21
N LYS A 7 9.07 19.04 -8.98
CA LYS A 7 9.80 20.26 -8.62
C LYS A 7 11.14 19.89 -8.00
N HIS A 8 12.20 20.46 -8.55
CA HIS A 8 13.53 20.49 -7.92
C HIS A 8 13.49 21.45 -6.71
N GLU A 9 13.99 20.95 -5.58
CA GLU A 9 14.40 21.67 -4.36
C GLU A 9 13.39 22.55 -3.64
N SER A 10 12.97 22.10 -2.45
CA SER A 10 13.30 22.73 -1.15
C SER A 10 12.55 21.98 -0.04
N ALA A 11 13.25 21.57 1.00
CA ALA A 11 12.69 20.93 2.19
C ALA A 11 11.81 21.93 2.98
N GLU A 12 10.57 22.14 2.55
CA GLU A 12 9.54 22.68 3.42
C GLU A 12 8.91 21.50 4.16
N GLN A 13 8.87 21.60 5.49
CA GLN A 13 8.18 20.67 6.38
C GLN A 13 6.72 20.52 5.93
N ALA A 14 6.46 19.53 5.09
CA ALA A 14 5.11 19.12 4.78
C ALA A 14 4.46 18.70 6.11
N LEU A 15 3.41 19.44 6.50
CA LEU A 15 2.48 19.04 7.53
C LEU A 15 2.26 17.52 7.42
N VAL A 16 2.57 16.77 8.48
CA VAL A 16 2.44 15.31 8.49
C VAL A 16 0.95 14.97 8.53
N VAL A 17 0.27 15.10 7.39
CA VAL A 17 -1.02 14.47 7.16
C VAL A 17 -0.76 12.96 7.25
N PRO A 18 -1.56 12.20 8.01
CA PRO A 18 -1.39 10.75 8.06
C PRO A 18 -1.44 10.20 6.64
N SER A 19 -0.34 9.59 6.20
CA SER A 19 -0.28 8.95 4.89
C SER A 19 -1.09 7.65 4.87
N VAL A 20 -1.37 7.09 6.05
CA VAL A 20 -2.10 5.84 6.25
C VAL A 20 -3.44 6.08 6.92
N THR A 21 -4.51 5.52 6.37
CA THR A 21 -5.89 5.65 6.89
C THR A 21 -6.55 4.28 7.04
N MET A 22 -7.19 4.03 8.19
CA MET A 22 -8.10 2.89 8.37
C MET A 22 -9.46 3.22 7.76
N LEU A 23 -9.96 2.38 6.85
CA LEU A 23 -11.30 2.52 6.26
C LEU A 23 -12.38 1.86 7.14
N SER A 24 -12.02 0.81 7.86
CA SER A 24 -12.90 0.14 8.82
C SER A 24 -12.78 0.79 10.19
N SER A 25 -13.67 1.74 10.50
CA SER A 25 -13.76 2.34 11.83
C SER A 25 -15.22 2.55 12.26
N LYS A 26 -15.85 1.52 12.84
CA LYS A 26 -17.12 1.72 13.58
C LYS A 26 -17.28 0.94 14.89
N ASN A 27 -16.23 0.28 15.39
CA ASN A 27 -16.26 -0.32 16.72
C ASN A 27 -15.20 0.34 17.60
N VAL A 28 -15.65 1.22 18.49
CA VAL A 28 -14.84 1.95 19.50
C VAL A 28 -14.01 1.00 20.38
N GLU A 29 -14.31 -0.30 20.37
CA GLU A 29 -13.61 -1.34 21.13
C GLU A 29 -12.18 -1.68 20.62
N HIS A 30 -11.73 -1.12 19.49
CA HIS A 30 -10.43 -1.47 18.88
C HIS A 30 -9.46 -0.31 18.61
N GLU A 31 -9.71 0.89 19.12
CA GLU A 31 -8.91 2.09 18.82
C GLU A 31 -7.39 1.92 19.06
N ASN A 32 -6.99 1.19 20.10
CA ASN A 32 -5.57 0.97 20.39
C ASN A 32 -4.91 -0.01 19.40
N GLU A 33 -5.65 -0.99 18.88
CA GLU A 33 -5.15 -1.91 17.86
C GLU A 33 -5.11 -1.24 16.48
N ASP A 34 -6.11 -0.43 16.14
CA ASP A 34 -6.09 0.39 14.93
C ASP A 34 -4.88 1.32 14.91
N ALA A 35 -4.59 1.97 16.05
CA ALA A 35 -3.42 2.83 16.18
C ALA A 35 -2.09 2.06 16.01
N LYS A 36 -2.01 0.80 16.45
CA LYS A 36 -0.82 -0.06 16.22
C LYS A 36 -0.66 -0.39 14.74
N VAL A 37 -1.73 -0.81 14.09
CA VAL A 37 -1.74 -1.15 12.65
C VAL A 37 -1.35 0.07 11.80
N LEU A 38 -1.93 1.23 12.12
CA LEU A 38 -1.62 2.50 11.45
C LEU A 38 -0.14 2.89 11.60
N ARG A 39 0.38 2.94 12.84
CA ARG A 39 1.79 3.30 13.10
C ARG A 39 2.75 2.35 12.39
N LYS A 40 2.44 1.06 12.39
CA LYS A 40 3.31 0.04 11.80
C LYS A 40 3.31 0.11 10.27
N THR A 41 2.14 0.28 9.68
CA THR A 41 2.01 0.47 8.23
C THR A 41 2.70 1.76 7.78
N ASP A 42 2.60 2.87 8.54
CA ASP A 42 3.30 4.13 8.24
C ASP A 42 4.83 3.95 8.30
N SER A 43 5.35 3.18 9.27
CA SER A 43 6.79 2.82 9.32
C SER A 43 7.22 2.08 8.06
N TYR A 44 6.52 1.01 7.68
CA TYR A 44 6.84 0.23 6.47
C TYR A 44 6.72 1.04 5.20
N LEU A 45 5.75 1.94 5.13
CA LEU A 45 5.58 2.82 3.99
C LEU A 45 6.77 3.79 3.85
N ARG A 46 7.24 4.37 4.95
CA ARG A 46 8.43 5.24 4.96
C ARG A 46 9.69 4.48 4.54
N GLU A 47 9.90 3.30 5.11
CA GLU A 47 11.03 2.43 4.77
C GLU A 47 11.01 2.03 3.29
N ALA A 48 9.84 1.69 2.75
CA ALA A 48 9.65 1.40 1.33
C ALA A 48 9.97 2.61 0.45
N VAL A 49 9.47 3.80 0.79
CA VAL A 49 9.73 5.03 0.04
C VAL A 49 11.21 5.41 0.08
N GLU A 50 11.88 5.25 1.23
CA GLU A 50 13.33 5.51 1.36
C GLU A 50 14.14 4.54 0.50
N HIS A 51 13.84 3.25 0.58
CA HIS A 51 14.48 2.22 -0.23
C HIS A 51 14.30 2.50 -1.74
N ASP A 52 13.06 2.73 -2.18
CA ASP A 52 12.75 2.88 -3.59
C ASP A 52 13.24 4.22 -4.14
N SER A 53 13.31 5.27 -3.30
CA SER A 53 13.99 6.51 -3.68
C SER A 53 15.45 6.26 -4.06
N ALA A 54 16.15 5.44 -3.27
CA ALA A 54 17.55 5.10 -3.53
C ALA A 54 17.70 4.20 -4.76
N PHE A 55 16.82 3.22 -4.94
CA PHE A 55 16.83 2.29 -6.07
C PHE A 55 16.54 2.99 -7.40
N TYR A 56 15.44 3.74 -7.46
CA TYR A 56 15.00 4.44 -8.68
C TYR A 56 15.67 5.81 -8.90
N ARG A 57 16.46 6.29 -7.93
CA ARG A 57 17.10 7.62 -7.96
C ARG A 57 16.10 8.77 -8.18
N LEU A 58 14.90 8.62 -7.62
CA LEU A 58 13.80 9.57 -7.71
C LEU A 58 13.33 9.88 -6.29
N THR A 59 12.93 11.12 -6.01
CA THR A 59 12.34 11.48 -4.72
C THR A 59 10.87 11.85 -4.93
N LEU A 60 9.96 11.16 -4.24
CA LEU A 60 8.55 11.56 -4.22
C LEU A 60 8.38 12.83 -3.39
N THR A 61 7.46 13.71 -3.81
CA THR A 61 7.16 14.97 -3.09
C THR A 61 6.42 14.74 -1.78
N GLY A 62 5.93 13.53 -1.53
CA GLY A 62 5.25 13.11 -0.33
C GLY A 62 5.08 11.60 -0.30
N LEU A 63 4.67 11.07 0.85
CA LEU A 63 4.30 9.65 0.96
C LEU A 63 3.03 9.38 0.13
N PRO A 64 2.97 8.28 -0.64
CA PRO A 64 1.74 7.93 -1.31
C PRO A 64 0.67 7.61 -0.25
N PRO A 65 -0.59 8.00 -0.48
CA PRO A 65 -1.67 7.64 0.43
C PRO A 65 -1.83 6.12 0.48
N ALA A 66 -2.02 5.58 1.67
CA ALA A 66 -2.26 4.18 1.93
C ALA A 66 -3.54 4.00 2.76
N PHE A 67 -4.35 3.03 2.38
CA PHE A 67 -5.61 2.72 3.00
C PHE A 67 -5.57 1.28 3.49
N ILE A 68 -6.08 1.06 4.70
CA ILE A 68 -6.16 -0.28 5.29
C ILE A 68 -7.64 -0.60 5.45
N GLY A 69 -8.07 -1.69 4.83
CA GLY A 69 -9.49 -2.03 4.75
C GLY A 69 -9.73 -3.53 4.66
N ASN A 70 -10.97 -3.88 4.38
CA ASN A 70 -11.39 -5.25 4.13
C ASN A 70 -11.45 -5.55 2.62
N ARG A 71 -11.84 -6.77 2.26
CA ARG A 71 -12.00 -7.24 0.88
C ARG A 71 -12.98 -6.38 0.07
N SER A 72 -14.07 -5.92 0.69
CA SER A 72 -15.04 -5.06 0.02
C SER A 72 -14.40 -3.70 -0.33
N ASP A 73 -13.56 -3.17 0.55
CA ASP A 73 -12.81 -1.94 0.30
C ASP A 73 -11.80 -2.15 -0.83
N ILE A 74 -11.06 -3.26 -0.84
CA ILE A 74 -10.14 -3.63 -1.94
C ILE A 74 -10.90 -3.74 -3.26
N ASN A 75 -12.03 -4.44 -3.31
CA ASN A 75 -12.83 -4.55 -4.53
C ASN A 75 -13.32 -3.18 -5.02
N THR A 76 -13.68 -2.29 -4.09
CA THR A 76 -14.12 -0.92 -4.41
C THR A 76 -12.99 -0.10 -5.01
N PHE A 77 -11.79 -0.13 -4.40
CA PHE A 77 -10.62 0.60 -4.88
C PHE A 77 -10.09 0.04 -6.22
N CYS A 78 -10.20 -1.27 -6.43
CA CYS A 78 -9.83 -1.94 -7.67
C CYS A 78 -10.91 -1.92 -8.75
N GLU A 79 -12.12 -1.42 -8.44
CA GLU A 79 -13.28 -1.36 -9.33
C GLU A 79 -13.68 -2.71 -9.95
N ARG A 80 -13.40 -3.81 -9.24
CA ARG A 80 -13.71 -5.18 -9.64
C ARG A 80 -13.71 -6.12 -8.44
N ASP A 81 -14.32 -7.29 -8.61
CA ASP A 81 -14.08 -8.39 -7.67
C ASP A 81 -12.64 -8.88 -7.80
N THR A 82 -11.95 -8.94 -6.65
CA THR A 82 -10.56 -9.34 -6.57
C THR A 82 -10.42 -10.74 -6.00
N GLU A 83 -9.36 -11.41 -6.43
CA GLU A 83 -9.00 -12.73 -5.99
C GLU A 83 -8.54 -12.71 -4.52
N GLU A 84 -8.81 -13.78 -3.78
CA GLU A 84 -8.51 -13.89 -2.34
C GLU A 84 -7.01 -13.71 -2.01
N TRP A 85 -6.12 -14.04 -2.95
CA TRP A 85 -4.67 -13.88 -2.79
C TRP A 85 -4.21 -12.42 -2.89
N LEU A 86 -5.03 -11.53 -3.45
CA LEU A 86 -4.70 -10.10 -3.51
C LEU A 86 -4.86 -9.50 -2.11
N ILE A 87 -3.76 -9.11 -1.49
CA ILE A 87 -3.70 -8.55 -0.12
C ILE A 87 -3.23 -7.09 -0.09
N GLY A 88 -2.79 -6.56 -1.23
CA GLY A 88 -2.39 -5.18 -1.44
C GLY A 88 -2.53 -4.84 -2.92
N SER A 89 -2.76 -3.56 -3.21
CA SER A 89 -2.75 -3.07 -4.60
C SER A 89 -2.48 -1.56 -4.65
N ASN A 90 -1.70 -1.15 -5.63
CA ASN A 90 -1.55 0.23 -6.05
C ASN A 90 -2.70 0.62 -6.99
N THR A 91 -3.45 1.65 -6.60
CA THR A 91 -4.61 2.16 -7.35
C THR A 91 -4.46 3.63 -7.66
N ARG A 92 -5.39 4.18 -8.47
CA ARG A 92 -5.44 5.62 -8.76
C ARG A 92 -5.62 6.51 -7.52
N PHE A 93 -6.09 5.95 -6.40
CA PHE A 93 -6.29 6.67 -5.15
C PHE A 93 -5.11 6.57 -4.19
N GLY A 94 -4.17 5.66 -4.44
CA GLY A 94 -3.14 5.25 -3.49
C GLY A 94 -3.08 3.74 -3.32
N LEU A 95 -2.33 3.30 -2.31
CA LEU A 95 -2.23 1.90 -1.92
C LEU A 95 -3.48 1.50 -1.14
N ILE A 96 -4.08 0.36 -1.47
CA ILE A 96 -5.08 -0.30 -0.62
C ILE A 96 -4.48 -1.61 -0.11
N LEU A 97 -4.55 -1.84 1.20
CA LEU A 97 -3.99 -2.99 1.89
C LEU A 97 -5.10 -3.70 2.67
N LEU A 98 -5.04 -5.03 2.69
CA LEU A 98 -5.89 -5.83 3.57
C LEU A 98 -5.43 -5.62 5.01
N ASP A 99 -6.38 -5.36 5.91
CA ASP A 99 -6.13 -5.29 7.34
C ASP A 99 -5.39 -6.55 7.82
N PRO A 100 -4.21 -6.42 8.48
CA PRO A 100 -3.45 -7.52 9.07
C PRO A 100 -4.27 -8.50 9.91
N ARG A 101 -5.35 -8.02 10.52
CA ARG A 101 -6.24 -8.81 11.37
C ARG A 101 -7.18 -9.73 10.60
N LEU A 102 -7.32 -9.52 9.29
CA LEU A 102 -8.17 -10.32 8.40
C LEU A 102 -7.42 -11.44 7.66
N TYR A 103 -6.11 -11.57 7.90
CA TYR A 103 -5.31 -12.71 7.46
C TYR A 103 -5.68 -13.97 8.24
N LYS A 104 -5.46 -15.15 7.65
CA LYS A 104 -5.92 -16.43 8.19
C LYS A 104 -5.64 -16.64 9.69
N ASN A 105 -4.37 -16.68 10.07
CA ASN A 105 -3.96 -16.92 11.46
C ASN A 105 -4.37 -15.79 12.41
N THR A 106 -4.36 -14.54 11.96
CA THR A 106 -4.73 -13.40 12.79
C THR A 106 -6.25 -13.38 13.02
N ALA A 107 -7.04 -13.52 11.96
CA ALA A 107 -8.49 -13.53 12.03
C ALA A 107 -9.00 -14.67 12.92
N GLU A 108 -8.50 -15.89 12.73
CA GLU A 108 -8.83 -17.05 13.58
C GLU A 108 -8.50 -16.78 15.06
N LYS A 109 -7.35 -16.17 15.36
CA LYS A 109 -6.94 -15.81 16.73
C LYS A 109 -7.87 -14.76 17.37
N HIS A 110 -8.45 -13.86 16.57
CA HIS A 110 -9.33 -12.80 17.03
C HIS A 110 -10.82 -13.13 16.89
N GLY A 111 -11.17 -14.36 16.49
CA GLY A 111 -12.57 -14.77 16.29
C GLY A 111 -13.25 -14.09 15.09
N LEU A 112 -12.48 -13.62 14.13
CA LEU A 112 -12.95 -12.99 12.89
C LEU A 112 -12.95 -14.02 11.74
N ILE A 113 -13.71 -13.72 10.69
CA ILE A 113 -13.69 -14.51 9.44
C ILE A 113 -12.47 -14.06 8.61
N PRO A 114 -11.55 -14.98 8.26
CA PRO A 114 -10.45 -14.68 7.35
C PRO A 114 -10.94 -14.17 6.00
N GLN A 115 -10.22 -13.21 5.42
CA GLN A 115 -10.48 -12.69 4.07
C GLN A 115 -9.35 -12.98 3.09
N THR A 116 -8.39 -13.78 3.54
CA THR A 116 -7.35 -14.39 2.72
C THR A 116 -6.81 -15.67 3.36
N GLY A 117 -6.43 -16.65 2.53
CA GLY A 117 -5.72 -17.85 2.95
C GLY A 117 -4.26 -17.61 3.35
N HIS A 118 -3.71 -16.41 3.09
CA HIS A 118 -2.35 -16.04 3.50
C HIS A 118 -2.22 -15.97 5.03
N LEU A 119 -1.08 -16.46 5.52
CA LEU A 119 -0.68 -16.25 6.92
C LEU A 119 -0.04 -14.87 7.04
N PHE A 120 -0.47 -14.10 8.04
CA PHE A 120 0.16 -12.83 8.36
C PHE A 120 1.56 -13.08 8.92
N SER A 121 2.52 -12.37 8.33
CA SER A 121 3.82 -12.10 8.92
C SER A 121 4.20 -10.67 8.61
N GLU A 122 4.93 -10.04 9.52
CA GLU A 122 5.42 -8.68 9.36
C GLU A 122 6.31 -8.51 8.11
N ASP A 123 7.13 -9.52 7.83
CA ASP A 123 7.97 -9.55 6.63
C ASP A 123 7.14 -9.60 5.34
N THR A 124 6.13 -10.46 5.27
CA THR A 124 5.27 -10.53 4.07
C THR A 124 4.48 -9.24 3.88
N TYR A 125 4.00 -8.64 4.98
CA TYR A 125 3.24 -7.41 4.93
C TYR A 125 4.11 -6.21 4.51
N SER A 126 5.31 -6.06 5.09
CA SER A 126 6.24 -5.00 4.70
C SER A 126 6.70 -5.14 3.24
N ARG A 127 6.97 -6.37 2.78
CA ARG A 127 7.30 -6.66 1.38
C ARG A 127 6.15 -6.34 0.43
N THR A 128 4.91 -6.61 0.83
CA THR A 128 3.73 -6.22 0.04
C THR A 128 3.66 -4.70 -0.11
N ILE A 129 3.85 -3.95 0.98
CA ILE A 129 3.86 -2.47 0.94
C ILE A 129 4.98 -1.99 0.01
N LYS A 130 6.19 -2.53 0.14
CA LYS A 130 7.33 -2.19 -0.71
C LYS A 130 7.03 -2.47 -2.19
N HIS A 131 6.45 -3.62 -2.50
CA HIS A 131 6.05 -3.99 -3.86
C HIS A 131 5.12 -2.94 -4.47
N GLU A 132 4.07 -2.56 -3.75
CA GLU A 132 3.08 -1.58 -4.24
C GLU A 132 3.65 -0.15 -4.34
N VAL A 133 4.54 0.25 -3.43
CA VAL A 133 5.30 1.51 -3.52
C VAL A 133 6.20 1.50 -4.76
N GLY A 134 6.84 0.37 -5.07
CA GLY A 134 7.66 0.22 -6.26
C GLY A 134 6.90 0.48 -7.56
N HIS A 135 5.60 0.12 -7.63
CA HIS A 135 4.75 0.51 -8.76
C HIS A 135 4.50 2.03 -8.86
N VAL A 136 4.49 2.77 -7.74
CA VAL A 136 4.41 4.24 -7.77
C VAL A 136 5.63 4.82 -8.48
N TYR A 137 6.83 4.37 -8.10
CA TYR A 137 8.08 4.83 -8.72
C TYR A 137 8.19 4.42 -10.18
N PHE A 138 7.87 3.16 -10.49
CA PHE A 138 7.89 2.66 -11.86
C PHE A 138 6.93 3.46 -12.75
N GLY A 139 5.70 3.70 -12.28
CA GLY A 139 4.71 4.51 -12.99
C GLY A 139 5.15 5.95 -13.17
N ALA A 140 5.86 6.54 -12.21
CA ALA A 140 6.41 7.88 -12.32
C ALA A 140 7.52 7.99 -13.40
N LEU A 141 8.35 6.95 -13.56
CA LEU A 141 9.45 6.94 -14.53
C LEU A 141 9.01 6.56 -15.95
N LEU A 142 8.17 5.54 -16.07
CA LEU A 142 7.89 4.87 -17.35
C LEU A 142 6.44 5.07 -17.83
N GLY A 143 5.61 5.73 -17.02
CA GLY A 143 4.19 5.88 -17.26
C GLY A 143 3.40 4.60 -16.94
N THR A 144 2.07 4.72 -16.89
CA THR A 144 1.16 3.63 -16.50
C THR A 144 0.72 2.74 -17.67
N ASP A 145 1.37 2.83 -18.84
CA ASP A 145 0.96 2.07 -20.02
C ASP A 145 1.44 0.61 -19.95
N SER A 146 0.74 -0.16 -19.13
CA SER A 146 0.91 -1.60 -18.89
C SER A 146 0.55 -2.49 -20.08
N ARG A 147 0.17 -1.90 -21.23
CA ARG A 147 -0.24 -2.64 -22.44
C ARG A 147 0.90 -3.35 -23.16
N ARG A 148 2.16 -3.03 -22.83
CA ARG A 148 3.32 -3.74 -23.39
C ARG A 148 3.69 -4.90 -22.45
N PRO A 149 3.62 -6.17 -22.92
CA PRO A 149 3.95 -7.33 -22.09
C PRO A 149 5.32 -7.25 -21.42
N PHE A 150 6.31 -6.68 -22.12
CA PHE A 150 7.64 -6.44 -21.56
C PHE A 150 7.64 -5.46 -20.39
N LEU A 151 6.91 -4.34 -20.50
CA LEU A 151 6.80 -3.36 -19.40
C LEU A 151 6.05 -3.94 -18.21
N ARG A 152 5.05 -4.79 -18.45
CA ARG A 152 4.35 -5.50 -17.37
C ARG A 152 5.30 -6.47 -16.67
N TRP A 153 6.01 -7.33 -17.41
CA TRP A 153 6.98 -8.25 -16.81
C TRP A 153 8.07 -7.51 -16.02
N LEU A 154 8.61 -6.42 -16.60
CA LEU A 154 9.61 -5.60 -15.93
C LEU A 154 9.04 -4.95 -14.66
N ASN A 155 7.82 -4.40 -14.73
CA ASN A 155 7.11 -3.77 -13.60
C ASN A 155 6.64 -4.75 -12.52
N GLU A 156 6.62 -6.05 -12.74
CA GLU A 156 6.38 -7.00 -11.66
C GLU A 156 7.71 -7.54 -11.11
N GLY A 157 8.70 -7.70 -11.99
CA GLY A 157 10.00 -8.26 -11.65
C GLY A 157 10.92 -7.32 -10.88
N THR A 158 10.78 -5.99 -11.01
CA THR A 158 11.60 -5.01 -10.28
C THR A 158 11.12 -4.74 -8.86
N GLN A 159 9.97 -5.27 -8.46
CA GLN A 159 9.26 -4.96 -7.22
C GLN A 159 9.36 -6.11 -6.19
N TYR A 160 10.41 -6.93 -6.28
CA TYR A 160 10.54 -8.19 -5.49
C TYR A 160 11.26 -8.06 -4.14
#